data_AF-C6VVJ3-F1
#
_entry.id   AF-C6VVJ3-F1
#
_cell.length_a   1.000
_cell.length_b   1.000
_cell.length_c   1.000
_cell.angle_alpha   90.00
_cell.angle_beta   90.00
_cell.angle_gamma   90.00
#
_symmetry.space_group_name_H-M   'P 1'
#
loop_
_entity.id
_entity.type
_entity.pdbx_description
1 polymer ?
#
loop_
_entity_poly.entity_id
_entity_poly.type
_entity_poly.pdbx_seq_one_letter_code
_entity_poly.pdbx_strand_id
1 'polypeptide(L)' 'MRIYCTERFKTEYHLLIKNNSYKSITESLISGFFRGTPEQIMHGVVIIGTGDNKVIKKRLAGRGGFRLFLRVRI' A
#
# COMPACT_ATOMS: atom_id res chain seq x y z
N MET A 1 12.90 5.79 -5.41
CA MET A 1 12.11 4.53 -5.47
C MET A 1 11.15 4.62 -6.64
N ARG A 2 11.08 3.60 -7.51
CA ARG A 2 10.05 3.54 -8.55
C ARG A 2 8.87 2.73 -8.02
N ILE A 3 7.66 3.29 -8.08
CA ILE A 3 6.45 2.65 -7.58
C ILE A 3 5.68 2.07 -8.76
N TYR A 4 5.30 0.81 -8.63
CA TYR A 4 4.55 0.08 -9.64
C TYR A 4 3.31 -0.53 -9.00
N CYS A 5 2.26 -0.68 -9.79
CA CYS A 5 1.08 -1.45 -9.42
C CYS A 5 0.71 -2.36 -10.60
N THR A 6 -0.11 -3.38 -10.34
CA THR A 6 -0.67 -4.20 -11.43
C THR A 6 -1.79 -3.43 -12.12
N GLU A 7 -1.99 -3.66 -13.41
CA GLU A 7 -3.12 -3.07 -14.14
C GLU A 7 -4.47 -3.43 -13.50
N ARG A 8 -4.59 -4.67 -13.00
CA ARG A 8 -5.78 -5.09 -12.23
C ARG A 8 -6.00 -4.22 -11.00
N PHE A 9 -4.96 -3.96 -10.20
CA PHE A 9 -5.09 -3.09 -9.03
C PHE A 9 -5.52 -1.69 -9.45
N LYS A 10 -4.92 -1.12 -10.50
CA LYS A 10 -5.23 0.21 -11.02
C LYS A 10 -6.71 0.32 -11.42
N THR A 11 -7.22 -0.64 -12.20
CA THR A 11 -8.62 -0.68 -12.64
C THR A 11 -9.59 -0.75 -11.47
N GLU A 12 -9.38 -1.68 -10.54
CA GLU A 12 -10.23 -1.83 -9.35
C GLU A 12 -10.20 -0.59 -8.46
N TYR A 13 -9.01 -0.03 -8.24
CA TYR A 13 -8.83 1.19 -7.46
C TYR A 13 -9.63 2.35 -8.07
N HIS A 14 -9.55 2.57 -9.38
CA HIS A 14 -10.32 3.62 -10.05
C HIS A 14 -11.83 3.41 -9.95
N LEU A 15 -12.32 2.18 -10.10
CA LEU A 15 -13.75 1.85 -9.94
C LEU A 15 -14.25 2.18 -8.52
N LEU A 16 -13.49 1.77 -7.51
CA LEU A 16 -13.84 1.99 -6.11
C LEU A 16 -13.82 3.48 -5.70
N ILE A 17 -12.87 4.25 -6.23
CA ILE A 17 -12.82 5.70 -6.04
C ILE A 17 -14.00 6.37 -6.74
N LYS A 18 -14.31 6.00 -7.99
CA LYS A 18 -15.47 6.52 -8.74
C LYS A 18 -16.78 6.28 -7.99
N ASN A 19 -16.92 5.12 -7.35
CA ASN A 19 -18.10 4.76 -6.57
C ASN A 19 -18.10 5.31 -5.14
N ASN A 20 -17.12 6.13 -4.77
CA ASN A 20 -17.00 6.75 -3.44
C ASN A 20 -16.92 5.73 -2.28
N SER A 21 -16.58 4.47 -2.58
CA SER A 21 -16.63 3.36 -1.62
C SER A 21 -15.53 3.46 -0.56
N TYR A 22 -14.46 4.20 -0.85
CA TYR A 22 -13.31 4.37 0.04
C TYR A 22 -12.77 5.80 0.02
N LYS A 23 -13.56 6.76 0.51
CA LYS A 23 -13.23 8.20 0.45
C LYS A 23 -11.81 8.57 0.92
N SER A 24 -11.31 7.91 1.95
CA SER A 24 -10.02 8.22 2.59
C SER A 24 -8.85 7.37 2.12
N ILE A 25 -9.05 6.40 1.22
CA ILE A 25 -7.96 5.48 0.82
C ILE A 25 -6.86 6.19 0.06
N THR A 26 -7.22 7.17 -0.78
CA THR A 26 -6.26 7.96 -1.57
C THR A 26 -5.32 8.74 -0.67
N GLU A 27 -5.87 9.48 0.29
CA GLU A 27 -5.07 10.24 1.26
C GLU A 27 -4.22 9.31 2.12
N SER A 28 -4.78 8.17 2.52
CA SER A 28 -4.07 7.16 3.32
C SER A 28 -2.89 6.54 2.55
N LEU A 29 -3.06 6.30 1.24
CA LEU A 29 -1.99 5.81 0.36
C LEU A 29 -0.92 6.87 0.12
N ILE A 30 -1.32 8.12 -0.16
CA ILE A 30 -0.38 9.22 -0.39
C ILE A 30 0.48 9.46 0.86
N SER A 31 -0.15 9.57 2.02
CA SER A 31 0.55 9.81 3.28
C SER A 31 1.39 8.62 3.73
N GLY A 32 0.82 7.41 3.69
CA GLY A 32 1.46 6.22 4.27
C GLY A 32 2.45 5.50 3.37
N PHE A 33 2.41 5.75 2.05
CA PHE A 33 3.24 5.05 1.07
C PHE A 33 3.98 6.00 0.12
N PHE A 34 3.30 6.89 -0.62
CA PHE A 34 3.98 7.73 -1.63
C PHE A 34 4.88 8.81 -1.03
N ARG A 35 4.52 9.36 0.13
CA ARG A 35 5.31 10.34 0.88
C ARG A 35 6.13 9.74 2.02
N GLY A 36 6.03 8.42 2.22
CA GLY A 36 6.77 7.73 3.28
C GLY A 36 8.25 7.58 2.94
N THR A 37 9.10 7.60 3.96
CA THR A 37 10.51 7.16 3.85
C THR A 37 10.59 5.65 3.62
N PRO A 38 11.69 5.13 3.05
CA PRO A 38 11.88 3.68 2.88
C PRO A 38 11.66 2.89 4.18
N GLU A 39 12.15 3.39 5.31
CA GLU A 39 11.99 2.77 6.63
C GLU A 39 10.52 2.72 7.04
N GLN A 40 9.79 3.82 6.85
CA GLN A 40 8.35 3.88 7.12
C GLN A 40 7.56 2.94 6.21
N ILE A 41 7.93 2.84 4.94
CA ILE A 41 7.28 1.95 3.96
C ILE A 41 7.52 0.48 4.33
N MET A 42 8.75 0.15 4.74
CA MET A 42 9.14 -1.19 5.16
C MET A 42 8.62 -1.58 6.55
N HIS A 43 8.14 -0.62 7.33
CA HIS A 43 7.53 -0.89 8.63
C HIS A 43 6.19 -1.62 8.48
N GLY A 44 6.12 -2.85 9.00
CA GLY A 44 4.94 -3.70 8.93
C GLY A 44 5.27 -5.15 9.24
N VAL A 45 4.30 -6.03 9.03
CA VAL A 45 4.50 -7.48 9.20
C VAL A 45 4.95 -8.06 7.87
N VAL A 46 6.15 -8.64 7.82
CA VAL A 46 6.56 -9.45 6.67
C VAL A 46 5.72 -10.71 6.69
N ILE A 47 4.88 -10.90 5.66
CA ILE A 47 3.99 -12.06 5.59
C ILE A 47 4.57 -13.20 4.75
N ILE A 48 5.45 -12.89 3.78
CA ILE A 48 6.11 -13.86 2.90
C ILE A 48 7.44 -13.27 2.42
N GLY A 49 8.41 -14.17 2.17
CA GLY A 49 9.68 -13.88 1.51
C GLY A 49 10.85 -13.58 2.46
N THR A 50 12.05 -13.63 1.92
CA THR A 50 13.32 -13.35 2.59
C THR A 50 14.20 -12.44 1.72
N GLY A 51 15.22 -11.82 2.29
CA GLY A 51 16.14 -10.94 1.55
C GLY A 51 15.43 -9.79 0.81
N ASP A 52 15.67 -9.70 -0.49
CA ASP A 52 15.19 -8.60 -1.35
C ASP A 52 13.81 -8.85 -1.97
N ASN A 53 13.10 -9.92 -1.59
CA ASN A 53 11.77 -10.24 -2.13
C ASN A 53 10.76 -10.41 -1.00
N LYS A 54 10.50 -9.34 -0.26
CA LYS A 54 9.57 -9.36 0.88
C LYS A 54 8.20 -8.83 0.49
N VAL A 55 7.17 -9.47 1.03
CA VAL A 55 5.81 -8.94 1.01
C VAL A 55 5.48 -8.43 2.41
N ILE A 56 5.24 -7.12 2.49
CA ILE A 56 4.99 -6.40 3.73
C ILE A 56 3.51 -6.07 3.82
N LYS A 57 2.88 -6.50 4.91
CA LYS A 57 1.50 -6.15 5.27
C LYS A 57 1.53 -4.99 6.25
N LYS A 58 0.92 -3.87 5.87
CA LYS A 58 0.86 -2.64 6.66
C LYS A 58 -0.58 -2.16 6.81
N ARG A 59 -0.88 -1.50 7.93
CA ARG A 59 -2.14 -0.77 8.10
C ARG A 59 -1.90 0.70 7.79
N LEU A 60 -2.70 1.30 6.92
CA LEU A 60 -2.53 2.69 6.47
C LEU A 60 -3.16 3.73 7.41
N ALA A 61 -4.05 3.32 8.32
CA ALA A 61 -4.72 4.21 9.26
C ALA A 61 -5.06 3.48 10.58
N GLY A 62 -5.74 4.17 11.51
CA GLY A 62 -6.17 3.63 12.81
C GLY A 62 -7.23 2.52 12.74
N ARG A 63 -8.04 2.37 13.81
CA ARG A 63 -9.13 1.37 13.86
C ARG A 63 -10.06 1.53 12.66
N GLY A 64 -10.34 0.45 11.94
CA GLY A 64 -11.13 0.47 10.69
C GLY A 64 -10.35 0.85 9.42
N GLY A 65 -9.05 1.13 9.54
CA GLY A 65 -8.20 1.51 8.41
C GLY A 65 -7.89 0.39 7.41
N PHE A 66 -7.34 0.79 6.26
CA PHE A 66 -7.01 -0.11 5.16
C PHE A 66 -5.78 -0.97 5.45
N ARG A 67 -5.76 -2.18 4.89
CA ARG A 67 -4.58 -3.04 4.85
C ARG A 67 -3.95 -2.94 3.47
N LEU A 68 -2.69 -2.58 3.42
CA LEU A 68 -1.90 -2.51 2.20
C LEU A 68 -0.87 -3.64 2.20
N PHE A 69 -0.71 -4.26 1.03
CA PHE A 69 0.28 -5.30 0.78
C PHE A 69 1.27 -4.78 -0.24
N LEU A 70 2.54 -4.77 0.13
CA LEU A 70 3.63 -4.19 -0.65
C LEU A 70 4.67 -5.25 -0.94
N ARG A 71 5.00 -5.44 -2.23
CA ARG A 71 6.21 -6.16 -2.60
C ARG A 71 7.35 -5.16 -2.66
N VAL A 72 8.34 -5.32 -1.78
CA VAL A 72 9.53 -4.47 -1.76
C VAL A 72 10.68 -5.27 -2.37
N ARG A 73 11.40 -4.62 -3.29
CA ARG A 73 12.65 -5.09 -3.86
C ARG A 73 13.70 -4.01 -3.64
N ILE A 74 14.71 -4.32 -2.85
CA ILE A 74 15.85 -3.44 -2.54
C ILE A 74 16.91 -3.64 -3.62
#